data_AF-A0A7Z9C1G1-F1
#
_entry.id   AF-A0A7Z9C1G1-F1
#
_cell.length_a   1.000
_cell.length_b   1.000
_cell.length_c   1.000
_cell.angle_alpha   90.00
_cell.angle_beta   90.00
_cell.angle_gamma   90.00
#
_symmetry.space_group_name_H-M   'P 1'
#
loop_
_entity.id
_entity.type
_entity.pdbx_description
1 polymer ?
#
loop_
_entity_poly.entity_id
_entity_poly.type
_entity_poly.pdbx_seq_one_letter_code
_entity_poly.pdbx_strand_id
1 'polypeptide(L)'
;MTVINPEIIPNNERVRLYKNRSENSLYTSQKDLTERLKRKPQTLRTWVNLLITHVDDFWKYYKPRKAYCDYVVWCIERIDEHDKKQCKSAPRPDLIDDFIVNNSQSLTIKKYLEELENVCTTESKIDNAKSTVSDSEKLSQAA
;
A
#
# COMPACT_ATOMS: atom_id res chain seq x y z
N MET A 1 -31.54 3.51 -20.46
CA MET A 1 -30.07 3.58 -20.35
C MET A 1 -29.75 4.06 -18.95
N THR A 2 -29.29 3.15 -18.08
CA THR A 2 -28.89 3.47 -16.71
C THR A 2 -27.51 4.11 -16.74
N VAL A 3 -27.46 5.40 -16.43
CA VAL A 3 -26.22 6.17 -16.27
C VAL A 3 -25.48 5.59 -15.07
N ILE A 4 -24.37 4.89 -15.31
CA ILE A 4 -23.48 4.42 -14.26
C ILE A 4 -22.73 5.66 -13.77
N ASN A 5 -23.17 6.24 -12.66
CA ASN A 5 -22.38 7.26 -11.97
C ASN A 5 -21.06 6.61 -11.54
N PRO A 6 -19.89 7.13 -11.96
CA PRO A 6 -18.62 6.62 -11.48
C PRO A 6 -18.58 6.84 -9.98
N GLU A 7 -18.51 5.75 -9.23
CA GLU A 7 -18.34 5.76 -7.78
C GLU A 7 -17.06 6.56 -7.47
N ILE A 8 -17.24 7.75 -6.89
CA ILE A 8 -16.12 8.63 -6.51
C ILE A 8 -15.45 7.99 -5.31
N ILE A 9 -14.43 7.18 -5.55
CA ILE A 9 -13.61 6.58 -4.50
C ILE A 9 -13.02 7.75 -3.69
N PRO A 10 -13.33 7.87 -2.39
CA PRO A 10 -12.85 8.98 -1.57
C PRO A 10 -11.32 9.00 -1.55
N ASN A 11 -10.75 10.20 -1.69
CA ASN A 11 -9.29 10.42 -1.75
C ASN A 11 -8.51 9.80 -0.58
N ASN A 12 -9.17 9.50 0.52
CA ASN A 12 -8.57 8.94 1.73
C ASN A 12 -8.39 7.42 1.66
N GLU A 13 -9.06 6.74 0.73
CA GLU A 13 -8.87 5.31 0.41
C GLU A 13 -7.90 5.11 -0.76
N ARG A 14 -7.38 6.18 -1.36
CA ARG A 14 -6.26 6.10 -2.30
C ARG A 14 -5.02 5.67 -1.53
N VAL A 15 -4.87 4.34 -1.40
CA VAL A 15 -3.68 3.69 -0.89
C VAL A 15 -2.49 4.30 -1.62
N ARG A 16 -1.59 4.93 -0.86
CA ARG A 16 -0.41 5.65 -1.34
C ARG A 16 0.64 4.67 -1.83
N LEU A 17 0.31 3.87 -2.84
CA LEU A 17 1.19 2.83 -3.32
C LEU A 17 2.41 3.39 -4.09
N TYR A 18 2.34 4.61 -4.67
CA TYR A 18 3.41 5.05 -5.59
C TYR A 18 3.86 6.51 -5.60
N LYS A 19 3.37 7.43 -4.77
CA LYS A 19 3.67 8.88 -5.00
C LYS A 19 4.97 9.45 -4.42
N ASN A 20 5.81 8.67 -3.71
CA ASN A 20 6.97 9.21 -2.97
C ASN A 20 8.30 8.47 -3.19
N ARG A 21 8.50 7.73 -4.30
CA ARG A 21 9.82 7.12 -4.59
C ARG A 21 10.54 7.88 -5.69
N SER A 22 11.76 8.30 -5.39
CA SER A 22 12.74 8.65 -6.42
C SER A 22 13.00 7.43 -7.30
N GLU A 23 13.13 7.65 -8.60
CA GLU A 23 13.00 6.67 -9.69
C GLU A 23 14.00 5.49 -9.70
N ASN A 24 14.90 5.34 -8.71
CA ASN A 24 16.10 4.52 -8.87
C ASN A 24 16.28 3.31 -7.91
N SER A 25 15.33 2.98 -7.02
CA SER A 25 15.46 1.76 -6.21
C SER A 25 14.16 1.01 -5.98
N LEU A 26 14.10 -0.22 -6.51
CA LEU A 26 13.05 -1.23 -6.26
C LEU A 26 13.11 -1.78 -4.82
N TYR A 27 14.09 -1.38 -4.02
CA TYR A 27 14.29 -1.87 -2.67
C TYR A 27 14.43 -0.72 -1.66
N THR A 28 13.79 -0.84 -0.50
CA THR A 28 13.86 0.13 0.59
C THR A 28 14.75 -0.40 1.70
N SER A 29 15.76 0.34 2.13
CA SER A 29 16.59 -0.10 3.26
C SER A 29 15.79 -0.09 4.56
N GLN A 30 16.16 -0.92 5.53
CA GLN A 30 15.51 -0.91 6.85
C GLN A 30 15.61 0.47 7.51
N LYS A 31 16.75 1.15 7.34
CA LYS A 31 16.97 2.50 7.88
C LYS A 31 15.97 3.50 7.30
N ASP A 32 15.84 3.54 5.97
CA ASP A 32 14.92 4.47 5.30
C ASP A 32 13.48 4.21 5.73
N LEU A 33 13.08 2.94 5.85
CA LEU A 33 11.73 2.58 6.28
C LEU A 33 11.48 2.98 7.74
N THR A 34 12.45 2.78 8.64
CA THR A 34 12.31 3.20 10.05
C THR A 34 12.18 4.71 10.19
N GLU A 35 12.96 5.48 9.42
CA GLU A 35 12.90 6.94 9.41
C GLU A 35 11.55 7.43 8.85
N ARG A 36 11.10 6.85 7.73
CA ARG A 36 9.82 7.19 7.10
C ARG A 36 8.62 6.93 8.01
N LEU A 37 8.60 5.77 8.67
CA LEU A 37 7.49 5.39 9.56
C LEU A 37 7.59 5.99 10.95
N LYS A 38 8.73 6.60 11.30
CA LYS A 38 9.07 7.07 12.65
C LYS A 38 8.99 5.94 13.69
N ARG A 39 9.51 4.76 13.35
CA ARG A 39 9.52 3.56 14.19
C ARG A 39 10.93 3.09 14.49
N LYS A 40 11.10 2.37 15.61
CA LYS A 40 12.40 1.78 15.95
C LYS A 40 12.68 0.57 15.04
N PRO A 41 13.96 0.29 14.69
CA PRO A 41 14.32 -0.91 13.92
C PRO A 41 13.83 -2.21 14.57
N GLN A 42 13.81 -2.27 15.90
CA GLN A 42 13.30 -3.43 16.63
C GLN A 42 11.82 -3.69 16.38
N THR A 43 11.00 -2.65 16.25
CA THR A 43 9.56 -2.76 15.96
C THR A 43 9.33 -3.43 14.60
N LEU A 44 10.07 -3.01 13.57
CA LEU A 44 9.98 -3.63 12.24
C LEU A 44 10.41 -5.10 12.28
N ARG A 45 11.44 -5.45 13.04
CA ARG A 45 11.85 -6.86 13.19
C ARG A 45 10.75 -7.71 13.82
N THR A 46 10.08 -7.20 14.86
CA THR A 46 8.95 -7.90 15.48
C THR A 46 7.83 -8.14 14.47
N TRP A 47 7.43 -7.12 13.72
CA TRP A 47 6.38 -7.26 12.71
C TRP A 47 6.75 -8.22 11.59
N VAL A 48 8.00 -8.17 11.12
CA VAL A 48 8.54 -9.12 10.13
C VAL A 48 8.47 -10.56 10.65
N ASN A 49 8.83 -10.80 11.91
CA ASN A 49 8.75 -12.15 12.48
C ASN A 49 7.31 -12.66 12.56
N LEU A 50 6.35 -11.80 12.91
CA LEU A 50 4.93 -12.14 12.89
C LEU A 50 4.44 -12.46 11.47
N LEU A 51 4.83 -11.64 10.49
CA LEU A 51 4.50 -11.87 9.08
C LEU A 51 5.08 -13.20 8.56
N ILE A 52 6.34 -13.52 8.90
CA ILE A 52 6.96 -14.81 8.56
C ILE A 52 6.18 -15.98 9.17
N THR A 53 5.64 -15.80 10.38
CA THR A 53 4.96 -16.87 11.12
C THR A 53 3.54 -17.11 10.60
N HIS A 54 2.83 -16.05 10.21
CA HIS A 54 1.38 -16.12 9.96
C HIS A 54 0.96 -15.93 8.50
N VAL A 55 1.85 -15.49 7.60
CA VAL A 55 1.53 -15.25 6.19
C VAL A 55 2.23 -16.27 5.30
N ASP A 56 1.44 -17.12 4.64
CA ASP A 56 1.86 -18.38 3.98
C ASP A 56 2.94 -18.25 2.89
N ASP A 57 3.15 -17.05 2.33
CA ASP A 57 4.11 -16.78 1.27
C ASP A 57 5.16 -15.72 1.61
N PHE A 58 5.05 -15.07 2.76
CA PHE A 58 5.88 -13.90 3.10
C PHE A 58 7.36 -14.24 3.14
N TRP A 59 7.71 -15.40 3.69
CA TRP A 59 9.10 -15.87 3.81
C TRP A 59 9.82 -16.00 2.46
N LYS A 60 9.10 -16.22 1.36
CA LYS A 60 9.68 -16.36 0.01
C LYS A 60 10.22 -15.03 -0.53
N TYR A 61 9.60 -13.93 -0.10
CA TYR A 61 9.90 -12.58 -0.56
C TYR A 61 10.73 -11.78 0.45
N TYR A 62 10.78 -12.23 1.69
CA TYR A 62 11.65 -11.65 2.71
C TYR A 62 13.08 -12.21 2.62
N LYS A 63 14.07 -11.31 2.49
CA LYS A 63 15.49 -11.66 2.57
C LYS A 63 16.12 -10.96 3.77
N PRO A 64 16.58 -11.70 4.81
CA PRO A 64 17.21 -11.08 5.97
C PRO A 64 18.47 -10.33 5.57
N ARG A 65 18.73 -9.20 6.25
CA ARG A 65 19.90 -8.32 6.03
C ARG A 65 19.99 -7.66 4.64
N LYS A 66 18.97 -7.84 3.79
CA LYS A 66 18.83 -7.10 2.52
C LYS A 66 17.77 -6.02 2.65
N ALA A 67 17.83 -5.05 1.74
CA ALA A 67 16.75 -4.07 1.59
C ALA A 67 15.43 -4.78 1.25
N TYR A 68 14.33 -4.24 1.74
CA TYR A 68 12.98 -4.80 1.58
C TYR A 68 12.45 -4.51 0.19
N CYS A 69 11.87 -5.54 -0.44
CA CYS A 69 11.09 -5.36 -1.66
C CYS A 69 9.73 -4.70 -1.35
N ASP A 70 9.03 -4.30 -2.39
CA ASP A 70 7.82 -3.48 -2.28
C ASP A 70 6.69 -4.19 -1.55
N TYR A 71 6.53 -5.50 -1.80
CA TYR A 71 5.58 -6.32 -1.06
C TYR A 71 5.85 -6.33 0.44
N VAL A 72 7.11 -6.51 0.86
CA VAL A 72 7.48 -6.47 2.29
C VAL A 72 7.21 -5.10 2.90
N VAL A 73 7.53 -4.03 2.17
CA VAL A 73 7.24 -2.66 2.58
C VAL A 73 5.74 -2.43 2.74
N TRP A 74 4.94 -2.88 1.77
CA TRP A 74 3.49 -2.76 1.74
C TRP A 74 2.82 -3.48 2.93
N CYS A 75 3.29 -4.68 3.31
CA CYS A 75 2.81 -5.35 4.52
C CYS A 75 3.12 -4.53 5.79
N ILE A 76 4.35 -4.03 5.90
CA ILE A 76 4.79 -3.24 7.06
C ILE A 76 4.01 -1.93 7.17
N GLU A 77 3.72 -1.27 6.05
CA GLU A 77 2.95 -0.03 6.03
C GLU A 77 1.51 -0.22 6.47
N ARG A 78 0.85 -1.31 6.06
CA ARG A 78 -0.50 -1.66 6.56
C ARG A 78 -0.53 -1.86 8.06
N ILE A 79 0.46 -2.56 8.60
CA ILE A 79 0.59 -2.76 10.04
C ILE A 79 0.79 -1.42 10.75
N ASP A 80 1.67 -0.55 10.23
CA ASP A 80 1.90 0.78 10.81
C ASP A 80 0.66 1.67 10.74
N GLU A 81 -0.10 1.63 9.65
CA GLU A 81 -1.38 2.35 9.51
C GLU A 81 -2.41 1.86 10.52
N HIS A 82 -2.53 0.54 10.71
CA HIS A 82 -3.40 -0.03 11.74
C HIS A 82 -2.95 0.40 13.15
N ASP A 83 -1.65 0.28 13.46
CA ASP A 83 -1.11 0.68 14.76
C ASP A 83 -1.36 2.16 15.06
N LYS A 84 -1.16 3.04 14.08
CA LYS A 84 -1.41 4.49 14.20
C LYS A 84 -2.90 4.82 14.42
N LYS A 85 -3.81 4.03 13.84
CA LYS A 85 -5.26 4.19 14.05
C LYS A 85 -5.66 3.78 15.47
N GLN A 86 -5.03 2.75 16.03
CA GLN A 86 -5.37 2.19 17.34
C GLN A 86 -4.70 2.90 18.52
N CYS A 87 -3.50 3.49 18.35
CA CYS A 87 -2.77 4.12 19.46
C CYS A 87 -1.95 5.35 19.05
N LYS A 88 -2.11 6.46 19.79
CA LYS A 88 -1.31 7.69 19.64
C LYS A 88 0.02 7.67 20.39
N SER A 89 0.26 6.73 21.32
CA SER A 89 1.40 6.83 22.27
C SER A 89 2.39 5.66 22.28
N ALA A 90 1.99 4.40 22.03
CA ALA A 90 2.93 3.27 21.87
C ALA A 90 2.29 2.05 21.18
N PRO A 91 3.05 1.27 20.37
CA PRO A 91 2.56 0.02 19.77
C PRO A 91 2.25 -1.03 20.83
N ARG A 92 1.06 -1.65 20.77
CA ARG A 92 0.68 -2.78 21.62
C ARG A 92 0.93 -4.09 20.87
N PRO A 93 1.91 -4.92 21.29
CA PRO A 93 2.28 -6.12 20.55
C PRO A 93 1.10 -7.05 20.25
N ASP A 94 0.22 -7.26 21.22
CA ASP A 94 -0.93 -8.19 21.10
C ASP A 94 -1.92 -7.74 20.01
N LEU A 95 -2.20 -6.44 19.91
CA LEU A 95 -3.11 -5.90 18.88
C LEU A 95 -2.54 -6.04 17.47
N ILE A 96 -1.22 -6.03 17.33
CA ILE A 96 -0.57 -6.21 16.04
C ILE A 96 -0.54 -7.68 15.64
N ASP A 97 -0.31 -8.56 16.61
CA ASP A 97 -0.40 -10.00 16.39
C ASP A 97 -1.81 -10.39 15.93
N ASP A 98 -2.84 -9.98 16.68
CA ASP A 98 -4.25 -10.20 16.32
C ASP A 98 -4.58 -9.64 14.93
N PHE A 99 -4.08 -8.45 14.59
CA PHE A 99 -4.28 -7.88 13.26
C PHE A 99 -3.66 -8.75 12.16
N ILE A 100 -2.41 -9.19 12.34
CA ILE A 100 -1.70 -10.00 11.34
C ILE A 100 -2.36 -11.36 11.17
N VAL A 101 -2.73 -12.03 12.28
CA VAL A 101 -3.41 -13.32 12.24
C VAL A 101 -4.75 -13.22 11.50
N ASN A 102 -5.58 -12.25 11.88
CA ASN A 102 -6.91 -12.06 11.28
C ASN A 102 -6.85 -11.58 9.82
N ASN A 103 -5.76 -10.96 9.39
CA ASN A 103 -5.58 -10.43 8.03
C ASN A 103 -4.53 -11.19 7.22
N SER A 104 -4.07 -12.35 7.68
CA SER A 104 -3.02 -13.16 7.06
C SER A 104 -3.27 -13.40 5.56
N GLN A 105 -4.49 -13.77 5.20
CA GLN A 105 -4.91 -14.00 3.80
C GLN A 105 -4.87 -12.72 2.96
N SER A 106 -5.16 -11.57 3.57
CA SER A 106 -5.12 -10.25 2.94
C SER A 106 -3.72 -9.69 2.81
N LEU A 107 -2.72 -10.28 3.48
CA LEU A 107 -1.33 -9.82 3.49
C LEU A 107 -0.41 -10.63 2.55
N THR A 108 -0.97 -11.43 1.65
CA THR A 108 -0.24 -12.29 0.70
C THR A 108 0.29 -11.54 -0.52
N ILE A 109 1.27 -12.11 -1.23
CA ILE A 109 1.80 -11.53 -2.48
C ILE A 109 0.70 -11.40 -3.53
N LYS A 110 -0.22 -12.37 -3.57
CA LYS A 110 -1.35 -12.36 -4.50
C LYS A 110 -2.20 -11.12 -4.30
N LYS A 111 -2.54 -10.80 -3.04
CA LYS A 111 -3.33 -9.61 -2.70
C LYS A 111 -2.61 -8.32 -3.02
N TYR A 112 -1.30 -8.27 -2.77
CA TYR A 112 -0.48 -7.15 -3.20
C TYR A 112 -0.56 -6.92 -4.71
N LEU A 113 -0.38 -7.97 -5.53
CA LEU A 113 -0.45 -7.86 -6.99
C LEU A 113 -1.85 -7.47 -7.49
N GLU A 114 -2.91 -8.01 -6.88
CA GLU A 114 -4.30 -7.62 -7.18
C GLU A 114 -4.53 -6.12 -6.92
N GLU A 115 -4.00 -5.58 -5.82
CA GLU A 115 -4.10 -4.15 -5.52
C GLU A 115 -3.29 -3.28 -6.48
N LEU A 116 -2.11 -3.74 -6.90
CA LEU A 116 -1.33 -3.04 -7.93
C LEU A 116 -2.10 -2.92 -9.23
N GLU A 117 -2.67 -4.02 -9.71
CA GLU A 117 -3.45 -4.05 -10.94
C GLU A 117 -4.68 -3.13 -10.85
N ASN A 118 -5.37 -3.14 -9.71
CA ASN A 118 -6.49 -2.25 -9.45
C ASN A 118 -6.08 -0.77 -9.47
N VAL A 119 -4.92 -0.41 -8.93
CA VAL A 119 -4.41 0.97 -9.00
C VAL A 119 -4.11 1.36 -10.45
N CYS A 120 -3.37 0.53 -11.20
CA CYS A 120 -3.03 0.82 -12.59
C CYS A 120 -4.26 0.98 -13.49
N THR A 121 -5.26 0.10 -13.33
CA THR A 121 -6.51 0.19 -14.09
C THR A 121 -7.34 1.42 -13.71
N THR A 122 -7.33 1.82 -12.44
CA THR A 122 -8.05 3.01 -11.97
C THR A 122 -7.39 4.29 -12.47
N GLU A 123 -6.06 4.39 -12.43
CA GLU A 123 -5.31 5.52 -12.98
C GLU A 123 -5.54 5.66 -14.49
N SER A 124 -5.48 4.55 -15.23
CA SER A 124 -5.76 4.52 -16.67
C SER A 124 -7.17 5.00 -17.00
N LYS A 125 -8.18 4.61 -16.20
CA LYS A 125 -9.56 5.09 -16.36
C LYS A 125 -9.69 6.58 -16.09
N ILE A 126 -9.00 7.11 -15.08
CA ILE A 126 -9.00 8.54 -14.75
C ILE A 126 -8.36 9.35 -15.88
N ASP A 127 -7.22 8.89 -16.40
CA ASP A 127 -6.52 9.60 -17.47
C ASP A 127 -7.32 9.58 -18.77
N ASN A 128 -7.94 8.45 -19.10
CA ASN A 128 -8.89 8.37 -20.22
C ASN A 128 -10.09 9.31 -20.03
N ALA A 129 -10.66 9.38 -18.81
CA ALA A 129 -11.75 10.30 -18.50
C ALA A 129 -11.33 11.77 -18.65
N LYS A 130 -10.14 12.15 -18.18
CA LYS A 130 -9.62 13.52 -18.34
C LYS A 130 -9.39 13.89 -19.80
N SER A 131 -8.87 12.98 -20.62
CA SER A 131 -8.70 13.23 -22.05
C SER A 131 -10.04 13.45 -22.75
N THR A 132 -11.07 12.66 -22.43
CA THR A 132 -12.42 12.85 -23.02
C THR A 132 -13.10 14.16 -22.61
N VAL A 133 -12.87 14.66 -21.39
CA VAL A 133 -13.36 15.97 -20.96
C VAL A 133 -12.62 17.10 -21.69
N SER A 134 -11.30 17.00 -21.82
CA SER A 134 -10.50 18.00 -22.53
C SER A 134 -10.85 18.11 -24.02
N ASP A 135 -11.23 17.00 -24.66
CA ASP A 135 -11.67 17.00 -26.06
C ASP A 135 -13.09 17.59 -26.23
N SER A 136 -13.96 17.38 -25.23
CA SER A 136 -15.32 17.92 -25.19
C SER A 136 -15.35 19.45 -24.97
N GLU A 137 -14.42 19.99 -24.17
CA GLU A 137 -14.26 21.43 -23.94
C GLU A 137 -13.69 22.15 -25.18
N LYS A 138 -12.80 21.52 -25.94
CA LYS A 138 -12.28 22.08 -27.19
C LYS A 138 -13.34 22.15 -28.29
N LEU A 139 -14.21 21.15 -28.38
CA LEU A 139 -15.31 21.11 -29.36
C LEU A 139 -16.40 22.15 -29.07
N SER A 140 -16.61 22.51 -27.80
CA SER A 140 -17.61 23.52 -27.40
C SER A 140 -17.10 24.97 -27.47
N GLN A 141 -15.79 25.19 -27.57
CA GLN A 141 -15.18 26.51 -27.79
C GLN A 141 -14.89 26.82 -29.28
N ALA A 142 -14.98 25.81 -30.16
CA ALA A 142 -14.73 25.94 -31.60
C ALA A 142 -16.01 26.07 -32.45
N ALA A 143 -17.18 26.17 -31.80
CA ALA A 143 -18.49 26.39 -32.42
C ALA A 143 -19.02 27.78 -32.05
#